data_AF-A0A0F5VIV5-F1
#
_entry.id   AF-A0A0F5VIV5-F1
#
_cell.length_a   1.000
_cell.length_b   1.000
_cell.length_c   1.000
_cell.angle_alpha   90.00
_cell.angle_beta   90.00
_cell.angle_gamma   90.00
#
_symmetry.space_group_name_H-M   'P 1'
#
loop_
_entity.id
_entity.type
_entity.pdbx_description
1 polymer ?
#
loop_
_entity_poly.entity_id
_entity_poly.type
_entity_poly.pdbx_seq_one_letter_code
_entity_poly.pdbx_strand_id
1 'polypeptide(L)'
;HETLARVASKNFRNAAGNEKAWRRTPLTPEQVLASPVLNYPLRQYMYCGPNEGAAAIVLCRADQAHKYTSAPVRVRATALRSRRLGAFEVQSPSFPVGDVVESPTGDPSRAAYDIAGIGP
;
A
#
# COMPACT_ATOMS: atom_id res chain seq x y z
N HIS A 1 6.50 -14.48 12.79
CA HIS A 1 5.38 -13.53 12.61
C HIS A 1 5.52 -12.24 13.44
N GLU A 2 6.60 -12.08 14.24
CA GLU A 2 6.91 -10.84 14.97
C GLU A 2 7.14 -9.61 14.07
N THR A 3 7.83 -9.79 12.93
CA THR A 3 8.04 -8.68 11.97
C THR A 3 6.71 -8.14 11.46
N LEU A 4 5.75 -9.02 11.16
CA LEU A 4 4.40 -8.62 10.75
C LEU A 4 3.67 -7.89 11.88
N ALA A 5 3.84 -8.32 13.14
CA ALA A 5 3.27 -7.64 14.29
C ALA A 5 3.84 -6.22 14.48
N ARG A 6 5.15 -6.03 14.26
CA ARG A 6 5.78 -4.71 14.29
C ARG A 6 5.24 -3.78 13.19
N VAL A 7 5.00 -4.30 11.99
CA VAL A 7 4.37 -3.54 10.89
C VAL A 7 2.96 -3.12 11.26
N ALA A 8 2.14 -4.03 11.80
CA ALA A 8 0.79 -3.73 12.26
C ALA A 8 0.82 -2.66 13.37
N SER A 9 1.64 -2.86 14.40
CA SER A 9 1.78 -1.91 15.52
C SER A 9 2.17 -0.50 15.04
N LYS A 10 3.12 -0.40 14.10
CA LYS A 10 3.47 0.88 13.44
C LYS A 10 2.25 1.52 12.76
N ASN A 11 1.45 0.75 12.03
CA ASN A 11 0.26 1.26 11.36
C ASN A 11 -0.80 1.75 12.36
N PHE A 12 -1.05 1.00 13.43
CA PHE A 12 -1.98 1.40 14.50
C PHE A 12 -1.53 2.68 15.23
N ARG A 13 -0.22 2.82 15.47
CA ARG A 13 0.34 4.06 16.01
C ARG A 13 0.13 5.25 15.08
N ASN A 14 0.42 5.09 13.78
CA ASN A 14 0.19 6.15 12.80
C ASN A 14 -1.30 6.53 12.69
N ALA A 15 -2.18 5.53 12.82
CA ALA A 15 -3.62 5.74 12.76
C ALA A 15 -4.17 6.52 13.97
N ALA A 16 -3.54 6.44 15.15
CA ALA A 16 -3.96 7.20 16.33
C ALA A 16 -3.97 8.73 16.08
N GLY A 17 -3.02 9.23 15.29
CA GLY A 17 -2.93 10.64 14.89
C GLY A 17 -3.77 11.02 13.68
N ASN A 18 -4.48 10.09 13.04
CA ASN A 18 -5.29 10.35 11.85
C ASN A 18 -6.78 10.30 12.19
N GLU A 19 -7.44 11.47 12.20
CA GLU A 19 -8.87 11.60 12.49
C GLU A 19 -9.77 10.80 11.54
N LYS A 20 -9.30 10.56 10.31
CA LYS A 20 -10.03 9.80 9.28
C LYS A 20 -9.76 8.29 9.36
N ALA A 21 -8.85 7.84 10.23
CA ALA A 21 -8.59 6.42 10.38
C ALA A 21 -9.76 5.75 11.12
N TRP A 22 -10.22 4.62 10.58
CA TRP A 22 -11.28 3.83 11.20
C TRP A 22 -10.86 3.25 12.57
N ARG A 23 -9.62 2.78 12.70
CA ARG A 23 -9.05 2.26 13.96
C ARG A 23 -8.00 3.23 14.49
N ARG A 24 -8.32 3.92 15.58
CA ARG A 24 -7.44 4.96 16.18
C ARG A 24 -6.79 4.54 17.48
N THR A 25 -7.11 3.35 18.01
CA THR A 25 -6.46 2.82 19.21
C THR A 25 -5.11 2.19 18.82
N PRO A 26 -3.97 2.66 19.35
CA PRO A 26 -2.67 2.06 19.09
C PRO A 26 -2.60 0.66 19.71
N LEU A 27 -1.89 -0.27 19.06
CA LEU A 27 -1.64 -1.62 19.57
C LEU A 27 -0.15 -1.91 19.59
N THR A 28 0.33 -2.57 20.65
CA THR A 28 1.71 -3.08 20.74
C THR A 28 1.87 -4.35 19.90
N PRO A 29 3.11 -4.73 19.51
CA PRO A 29 3.35 -6.00 18.85
C PRO A 29 2.81 -7.20 19.64
N GLU A 30 2.90 -7.18 20.97
CA GLU A 30 2.44 -8.24 21.86
C GLU A 30 0.91 -8.37 21.80
N GLN A 31 0.18 -7.25 21.80
CA GLN A 31 -1.27 -7.24 21.62
C GLN A 31 -1.68 -7.78 20.24
N VAL A 32 -0.93 -7.45 19.18
CA VAL A 32 -1.15 -8.00 17.84
C VAL A 32 -0.90 -9.51 17.81
N LEU A 33 0.16 -10.00 18.46
CA LEU A 33 0.49 -11.41 18.57
C LEU A 33 -0.50 -12.19 19.46
N ALA A 34 -1.11 -11.54 20.44
CA ALA A 34 -2.14 -12.14 21.29
C ALA A 34 -3.52 -12.22 20.61
N SER A 35 -3.72 -11.49 19.50
CA SER A 35 -5.01 -11.47 18.80
C SER A 35 -5.34 -12.81 18.12
N PRO A 36 -6.62 -13.11 17.86
CA PRO A 36 -7.06 -14.36 17.24
C PRO A 36 -6.30 -14.69 15.94
N VAL A 37 -5.93 -15.97 15.77
CA VAL A 37 -5.40 -16.47 14.50
C VAL A 37 -6.57 -16.55 13.51
N LEU A 38 -6.40 -15.97 12.32
CA LEU A 38 -7.40 -16.06 11.25
C LEU A 38 -6.97 -17.01 10.13
N ASN A 39 -5.71 -16.91 9.70
CA ASN A 39 -5.10 -17.82 8.75
C ASN A 39 -3.62 -17.94 9.10
N TYR A 40 -3.23 -19.04 9.73
CA TYR A 40 -1.89 -19.17 10.27
C TYR A 40 -0.82 -18.88 9.20
N PRO A 41 0.18 -18.01 9.47
CA PRO A 41 0.52 -17.39 10.77
C PRO A 41 -0.10 -16.00 11.00
N LEU A 42 -1.01 -15.54 10.15
CA LEU A 42 -1.64 -14.23 10.20
C LEU A 42 -2.77 -14.17 11.23
N ARG A 43 -2.76 -13.10 12.02
CA ARG A 43 -3.70 -12.83 13.11
C ARG A 43 -4.61 -11.64 12.77
N GLN A 44 -5.71 -11.51 13.50
CA GLN A 44 -6.77 -10.52 13.24
C GLN A 44 -6.26 -9.11 12.96
N TYR A 45 -5.30 -8.62 13.76
CA TYR A 45 -4.77 -7.26 13.61
C TYR A 45 -3.67 -7.12 12.54
N MET A 46 -3.33 -8.18 11.81
CA MET A 46 -2.47 -8.14 10.63
C MET A 46 -3.26 -7.93 9.33
N TYR A 47 -4.58 -8.01 9.37
CA TYR A 47 -5.46 -7.77 8.22
C TYR A 47 -6.02 -6.34 8.22
N CYS A 48 -6.29 -5.83 7.02
CA CYS A 48 -7.26 -4.75 6.88
C CYS A 48 -8.63 -5.25 7.38
N GLY A 49 -9.39 -4.39 8.05
CA GLY A 49 -10.78 -4.73 8.40
C GLY A 49 -11.76 -3.98 7.51
N PRO A 50 -13.01 -4.47 7.43
CA PRO A 50 -14.06 -3.82 6.64
C PRO A 50 -14.30 -2.41 7.15
N ASN A 51 -14.32 -1.44 6.24
CA ASN A 51 -14.63 -0.05 6.54
C ASN A 51 -15.45 0.57 5.41
N GLU A 52 -16.06 1.71 5.71
CA GLU A 52 -16.80 2.51 4.73
C GLU A 52 -16.22 3.93 4.71
N GLY A 53 -16.17 4.54 3.54
CA GLY A 53 -15.63 5.89 3.36
C GLY A 53 -15.49 6.28 1.89
N ALA A 54 -15.19 7.56 1.65
CA ALA A 54 -14.97 8.09 0.32
C ALA A 54 -13.80 9.08 0.30
N ALA A 55 -13.16 9.21 -0.86
CA ALA A 55 -12.16 10.22 -1.14
C ALA A 55 -12.36 10.73 -2.58
N ALA A 56 -12.06 12.01 -2.81
CA ALA A 56 -12.10 12.62 -4.13
C ALA A 56 -10.86 13.49 -4.34
N ILE A 57 -10.40 13.57 -5.59
CA ILE A 57 -9.32 14.46 -6.03
C ILE A 57 -9.78 15.23 -7.27
N VAL A 58 -9.39 16.49 -7.36
CA VAL A 58 -9.61 17.32 -8.55
C VAL A 58 -8.30 17.41 -9.31
N LEU A 59 -8.32 17.02 -10.59
CA LEU A 59 -7.14 17.04 -11.46
C LEU A 59 -7.29 18.12 -12.52
N CYS A 60 -6.19 18.79 -12.81
CA CYS A 60 -6.08 19.72 -13.93
C CYS A 60 -4.67 19.65 -14.53
N ARG A 61 -4.48 20.26 -15.71
CA ARG A 61 -3.15 20.40 -16.29
C ARG A 61 -2.27 21.28 -15.40
N ALA A 62 -1.00 20.91 -15.26
CA ALA A 62 -0.09 21.58 -14.33
C ALA A 62 0.12 23.08 -14.61
N ASP A 63 0.04 23.50 -15.87
CA ASP A 63 0.09 24.91 -16.29
C ASP A 63 -1.16 25.71 -15.88
N GLN A 64 -2.27 25.04 -15.60
CA GLN A 64 -3.54 25.65 -15.16
C GLN A 64 -3.73 25.59 -13.64
N ALA A 65 -2.88 24.88 -12.91
CA ALA A 65 -3.07 24.61 -11.49
C ALA A 65 -3.13 25.89 -10.63
N HIS A 66 -2.41 26.94 -11.03
CA HIS A 66 -2.41 28.26 -10.39
C HIS A 66 -3.80 28.92 -10.35
N LYS A 67 -4.72 28.52 -11.24
CA LYS A 67 -6.10 29.02 -11.25
C LYS A 67 -6.95 28.43 -10.12
N TYR A 68 -6.55 27.28 -9.56
CA TYR A 68 -7.35 26.52 -8.59
C TYR A 68 -6.72 26.50 -7.19
N THR A 69 -5.39 26.62 -7.08
CA THR A 69 -4.68 26.65 -5.80
C THR A 69 -3.29 27.29 -5.92
N SER A 70 -2.83 27.93 -4.84
CA SER A 70 -1.46 28.45 -4.72
C SER A 70 -0.43 27.37 -4.36
N ALA A 71 -0.87 26.20 -3.90
CA ALA A 71 0.00 25.09 -3.47
C ALA A 71 -0.37 23.77 -4.19
N PRO A 72 -0.21 23.67 -5.53
CA PRO A 72 -0.60 22.48 -6.26
C PRO A 72 0.38 21.32 -6.04
N VAL A 73 -0.15 20.11 -5.84
CA VAL A 73 0.63 18.87 -5.88
C VAL A 73 0.71 18.38 -7.32
N ARG A 74 1.94 18.23 -7.84
CA ARG A 74 2.18 17.80 -9.23
C ARG A 74 2.43 16.30 -9.29
N VAL A 75 1.55 15.57 -9.98
CA VAL A 75 1.76 14.16 -10.33
C VAL A 75 2.93 14.09 -11.33
N ARG A 76 4.07 13.53 -10.89
CA ARG A 76 5.28 13.40 -11.72
C ARG A 76 5.16 12.30 -12.76
N ALA A 77 4.61 11.16 -12.35
CA ALA A 77 4.39 10.01 -13.22
C ALA A 77 3.24 9.16 -12.69
N THR A 78 2.59 8.45 -13.61
CA THR A 78 1.74 7.30 -13.31
C THR A 78 2.10 6.18 -14.26
N ALA A 79 2.06 4.95 -13.78
CA ALA A 79 2.27 3.77 -14.61
C ALA A 79 1.24 2.72 -14.22
N LEU A 80 0.54 2.21 -15.23
CA LEU A 80 -0.35 1.06 -15.11
C LEU A 80 0.26 -0.08 -15.92
N ARG A 81 0.39 -1.25 -15.32
CA ARG A 81 0.88 -2.47 -15.96
C ARG A 81 -0.02 -3.62 -15.56
N SER A 82 -0.40 -4.45 -16.53
CA SER A 82 -1.02 -5.73 -16.23
C SER A 82 0.03 -6.69 -15.71
N ARG A 83 -0.40 -7.61 -14.84
CA ARG A 83 0.40 -8.75 -14.40
C ARG A 83 0.94 -9.49 -15.62
N ARG A 84 2.23 -9.82 -15.58
CA ARG A 84 2.88 -10.68 -16.58
C ARG A 84 2.85 -12.13 -16.12
N LEU A 85 2.79 -13.06 -17.06
CA LEU A 85 3.01 -14.48 -16.78
C LEU A 85 4.37 -14.63 -16.08
N GLY A 86 4.44 -15.40 -14.99
CA GLY A 86 5.67 -15.56 -14.22
C GLY A 86 5.74 -14.76 -12.93
N ALA A 87 5.03 -13.64 -12.82
CA ALA A 87 5.07 -12.83 -11.61
C ALA A 87 4.44 -13.59 -10.42
N PHE A 88 4.84 -13.31 -9.19
CA PHE A 88 4.13 -13.85 -8.03
C PHE A 88 2.75 -13.18 -7.85
N GLU A 89 1.74 -13.95 -7.45
CA GLU A 89 0.48 -13.41 -6.94
C GLU A 89 0.02 -14.22 -5.73
N VAL A 90 -0.74 -13.57 -4.85
CA VAL A 90 -1.18 -14.15 -3.57
C VAL A 90 -2.00 -15.44 -3.74
N GLN A 91 -2.67 -15.62 -4.89
CA GLN A 91 -3.51 -16.79 -5.16
C GLN A 91 -2.79 -17.90 -5.93
N SER A 92 -1.54 -17.70 -6.34
CA SER A 92 -0.79 -18.71 -7.08
C SER A 92 -0.21 -19.75 -6.10
N PRO A 93 -0.58 -21.04 -6.22
CA PRO A 93 -0.11 -22.10 -5.31
C PRO A 93 1.31 -22.55 -5.60
N SER A 94 1.89 -22.09 -6.71
CA SER A 94 3.24 -22.45 -7.16
C SER A 94 3.84 -21.31 -7.97
N PHE A 95 5.16 -21.34 -8.12
CA PHE A 95 5.87 -20.49 -9.05
C PHE A 95 6.14 -21.26 -10.35
N PRO A 96 5.97 -20.62 -11.52
CA PRO A 96 6.39 -21.23 -12.77
C PRO A 96 7.90 -21.44 -12.77
N VAL A 97 8.32 -22.56 -13.36
CA VAL A 97 9.74 -22.89 -13.57
C VAL A 97 10.28 -21.98 -14.66
N GLY A 98 11.31 -21.19 -14.35
CA GLY A 98 11.93 -20.26 -15.29
C GLY A 98 12.38 -18.97 -14.62
N ASP A 99 12.50 -17.90 -15.42
CA ASP A 99 12.95 -16.61 -14.95
C ASP A 99 11.97 -15.97 -13.96
N VAL A 100 12.52 -15.42 -12.89
CA VAL A 100 11.74 -14.63 -11.92
C VAL A 100 11.30 -13.33 -12.59
N VAL A 101 10.00 -13.18 -12.74
CA VAL A 101 9.42 -11.93 -13.25
C VAL A 101 9.16 -10.98 -12.09
N GLU A 102 9.45 -9.70 -12.30
CA GLU A 102 9.21 -8.63 -11.34
C GLU A 102 7.77 -8.66 -10.81
N SER A 103 7.61 -8.30 -9.53
CA SER A 103 6.30 -8.38 -8.88
C SER A 103 5.27 -7.46 -9.55
N PRO A 104 3.96 -7.77 -9.45
CA PRO A 104 2.90 -6.92 -10.01
C PRO A 104 2.91 -5.49 -9.47
N THR A 105 3.56 -5.25 -8.32
CA THR A 105 3.80 -3.92 -7.77
C THR A 105 5.14 -3.33 -8.22
N GLY A 106 6.19 -4.15 -8.28
CA GLY A 106 7.54 -3.70 -8.63
C GLY A 106 7.66 -3.15 -10.04
N ASP A 107 7.04 -3.81 -11.03
CA ASP A 107 7.09 -3.40 -12.44
C ASP A 107 6.48 -2.00 -12.66
N PRO A 108 5.23 -1.71 -12.26
CA PRO A 108 4.68 -0.37 -12.38
C PRO A 108 5.39 0.65 -11.48
N SER A 109 5.87 0.28 -10.29
CA SER A 109 6.65 1.19 -9.44
C SER A 109 7.94 1.65 -10.11
N ARG A 110 8.73 0.73 -10.67
CA ARG A 110 9.97 1.06 -11.38
C ARG A 110 9.70 1.94 -12.60
N ALA A 111 8.69 1.59 -13.41
CA ALA A 111 8.29 2.40 -14.54
C ALA A 111 7.88 3.83 -14.12
N ALA A 112 7.17 3.99 -13.00
CA ALA A 112 6.81 5.31 -12.50
C ALA A 112 8.04 6.12 -12.04
N TYR A 113 9.01 5.48 -11.38
CA TYR A 113 10.28 6.12 -11.01
C TYR A 113 11.09 6.56 -12.24
N ASP A 114 11.23 5.69 -13.23
CA ASP A 114 11.95 5.99 -14.48
C ASP A 114 11.33 7.17 -15.24
N ILE A 115 9.99 7.18 -15.39
CA ILE A 115 9.26 8.30 -16.02
C ILE A 115 9.43 9.60 -15.21
N ALA A 116 9.42 9.50 -13.88
CA ALA A 116 9.57 10.66 -13.00
C ALA A 116 11.01 11.18 -12.94
N GLY A 117 12.01 10.42 -13.42
CA GLY A 117 13.42 10.77 -13.36
C GLY A 117 13.98 10.81 -11.93
N ILE A 118 13.40 10.04 -11.01
CA ILE A 118 13.80 9.96 -9.59
C ILE A 118 13.85 8.50 -9.14
N GLY A 119 14.59 8.20 -8.07
CA GLY A 119 14.67 6.85 -7.48
C GLY A 119 13.90 6.72 -6.16
N PRO A 120 13.65 5.49 -5.70
CA PRO A 120 13.19 5.19 -4.34
C PRO A 120 14.21 5.57 -3.26
#